data_AF-A0A845LGL3-F1
#
_entry.id   AF-A0A845LGL3-F1
#
_cell.length_a   1.000
_cell.length_b   1.000
_cell.length_c   1.000
_cell.angle_alpha   90.00
_cell.angle_beta   90.00
_cell.angle_gamma   90.00
#
_symmetry.space_group_name_H-M   'P 1'
#
loop_
_entity.id
_entity.type
_entity.pdbx_description
1 polymer ?
#
loop_
_entity_poly.entity_id
_entity_poly.type
_entity_poly.pdbx_seq_one_letter_code
_entity_poly.pdbx_strand_id
1 'polypeptide(L)'
;MIKKIMILVAAILLVGTAPAFAEVPSQTIIIGSKAYDVNLLFNAAYKGEIQQAINAVPPATNQFYYKINMMTQWRTIFGNTSLTAEQIGQWPEITYIDAVGMEHIYKSGNGDEADSESFSVVDIY
;
A
#
# COMPACT_ATOMS: atom_id res chain seq x y z
N MET A 1 17.28 -49.29 27.13
CA MET A 1 17.67 -47.86 27.12
C MET A 1 16.73 -47.10 26.20
N ILE A 2 15.70 -46.44 26.74
CA ILE A 2 14.77 -45.60 25.97
C ILE A 2 15.19 -44.15 26.21
N LYS A 3 15.62 -43.48 25.14
CA LYS A 3 16.12 -42.10 25.16
C LYS A 3 14.97 -41.13 25.48
N LYS A 4 15.21 -40.27 26.47
CA LYS A 4 14.47 -39.03 26.70
C LYS A 4 14.67 -38.12 25.49
N ILE A 5 13.60 -37.75 24.78
CA ILE A 5 13.56 -36.51 23.99
C ILE A 5 12.19 -35.89 24.21
N MET A 6 12.12 -35.01 25.22
CA MET A 6 11.16 -33.92 25.23
C MET A 6 11.57 -32.95 24.13
N ILE A 7 10.70 -32.70 23.15
CA ILE A 7 10.71 -31.43 22.43
C ILE A 7 9.26 -30.94 22.38
N LEU A 8 8.92 -30.18 23.42
CA LEU A 8 7.89 -29.16 23.41
C LEU A 8 8.45 -27.99 22.60
N VAL A 9 8.01 -27.80 21.35
CA VAL A 9 8.13 -26.50 20.68
C VAL A 9 6.71 -26.03 20.47
N ALA A 10 6.28 -25.23 21.45
CA ALA A 10 5.04 -24.51 21.44
C ALA A 10 4.97 -23.65 20.17
N ALA A 11 3.84 -23.74 19.47
CA ALA A 11 3.38 -22.74 18.54
C ALA A 11 3.35 -21.39 19.26
N ILE A 12 4.34 -20.55 19.02
CA ILE A 12 4.32 -19.08 19.11
C ILE A 12 5.60 -18.67 18.39
N LEU A 13 5.45 -18.10 17.21
CA LEU A 13 6.21 -16.96 16.67
C LEU A 13 5.58 -16.70 15.28
N LEU A 14 4.25 -16.48 15.28
CA LEU A 14 3.68 -15.49 14.38
C LEU A 14 4.32 -14.17 14.81
N VAL A 15 5.52 -13.90 14.32
CA VAL A 15 6.05 -12.54 14.26
C VAL A 15 5.37 -11.91 13.04
N GLY A 16 4.06 -11.77 13.14
CA GLY A 16 3.36 -10.79 12.33
C GLY A 16 3.85 -9.46 12.85
N THR A 17 4.88 -8.91 12.23
CA THR A 17 5.12 -7.47 12.29
C THR A 17 3.82 -6.86 11.78
N ALA A 18 2.97 -6.39 12.69
CA ALA A 18 1.85 -5.56 12.29
C ALA A 18 2.46 -4.43 11.46
N PRO A 19 2.11 -4.26 10.18
CA PRO A 19 2.59 -3.10 9.46
C PRO A 19 2.04 -1.90 10.23
N ALA A 20 2.92 -1.06 10.76
CA ALA A 20 2.56 0.33 11.00
C ALA A 20 2.04 0.82 9.65
N PHE A 21 0.72 0.99 9.52
CA PHE A 21 0.10 1.30 8.25
C PHE A 21 0.56 2.71 7.88
N ALA A 22 1.49 2.77 6.94
CA ALA A 22 1.96 4.00 6.32
C ALA A 22 1.01 4.36 5.16
N GLU A 23 1.16 5.58 4.62
CA GLU A 23 0.48 5.93 3.37
C GLU A 23 0.84 4.96 2.24
N VAL A 24 -0.01 4.88 1.20
CA VAL A 24 0.34 4.14 -0.03
C VAL A 24 1.71 4.66 -0.52
N PRO A 25 2.67 3.78 -0.84
CA PRO A 25 4.04 4.20 -1.12
C PRO A 25 4.11 5.19 -2.29
N SER A 26 5.12 6.05 -2.27
CA SER A 26 5.54 6.75 -3.48
C SER A 26 6.05 5.75 -4.53
N GLN A 27 6.24 6.22 -5.77
CA GLN A 27 6.51 5.39 -6.94
C GLN A 27 5.31 4.51 -7.34
N THR A 28 4.11 5.05 -7.18
CA THR A 28 2.85 4.33 -7.37
C THR A 28 1.91 5.05 -8.33
N ILE A 29 1.16 4.26 -9.09
CA ILE A 29 -0.02 4.68 -9.86
C ILE A 29 -1.27 4.03 -9.26
N ILE A 30 -2.31 4.82 -9.01
CA ILE A 30 -3.63 4.36 -8.56
C ILE A 30 -4.59 4.44 -9.75
N ILE A 31 -5.33 3.35 -9.96
CA ILE A 31 -6.31 3.14 -11.02
C ILE A 31 -7.58 2.59 -10.36
N GLY A 32 -8.57 3.44 -10.13
CA GLY A 32 -9.75 3.09 -9.34
C GLY A 32 -9.36 2.70 -7.91
N SER A 33 -9.66 1.47 -7.50
CA SER A 33 -9.30 0.90 -6.19
C SER A 33 -8.02 0.04 -6.22
N LYS A 34 -7.35 -0.08 -7.37
CA LYS A 34 -6.07 -0.78 -7.47
C LYS A 34 -4.92 0.20 -7.58
N ALA A 35 -3.79 -0.14 -6.99
CA ALA A 35 -2.55 0.61 -7.10
C ALA A 35 -1.41 -0.33 -7.51
N TYR A 36 -0.46 0.21 -8.26
CA TYR A 36 0.65 -0.54 -8.81
C TYR A 36 1.94 0.24 -8.61
N ASP A 37 3.00 -0.46 -8.21
CA ASP A 37 4.35 0.06 -8.33
C ASP A 37 4.61 0.40 -9.82
N VAL A 38 5.18 1.57 -10.08
CA VAL A 38 5.42 2.06 -11.44
C VAL A 38 6.30 1.11 -12.26
N ASN A 39 7.18 0.33 -11.62
CA ASN A 39 8.00 -0.66 -12.32
C ASN A 39 7.17 -1.76 -12.99
N LEU A 40 5.98 -2.06 -12.45
CA LEU A 40 5.08 -3.06 -13.03
C LEU A 40 4.45 -2.61 -14.36
N LEU A 41 4.38 -1.29 -14.62
CA LEU A 41 3.88 -0.77 -15.90
C LEU A 41 4.73 -1.25 -17.09
N PHE A 42 6.00 -1.55 -16.84
CA PHE A 42 6.94 -2.06 -17.85
C PHE A 42 7.03 -3.58 -17.87
N ASN A 43 6.40 -4.27 -16.90
CA ASN A 43 6.37 -5.71 -16.83
C ASN A 43 5.24 -6.29 -17.70
N ALA A 44 5.61 -7.09 -18.70
CA ALA A 44 4.64 -7.69 -19.62
C ALA A 44 3.61 -8.59 -18.91
N ALA A 45 3.95 -9.21 -17.78
CA ALA A 45 3.04 -10.06 -17.01
C ALA A 45 1.85 -9.27 -16.43
N TYR A 46 2.03 -7.99 -16.12
CA TYR A 46 1.01 -7.15 -15.47
C TYR A 46 0.19 -6.32 -16.46
N LYS A 47 0.57 -6.24 -17.74
CA LYS A 47 -0.16 -5.44 -18.74
C LYS A 47 -1.63 -5.78 -18.83
N GLY A 48 -1.96 -7.08 -18.81
CA GLY A 48 -3.35 -7.54 -18.89
C GLY A 48 -4.17 -7.16 -17.66
N GLU A 49 -3.57 -7.21 -16.47
CA GLU A 49 -4.23 -6.82 -15.23
C GLU A 49 -4.43 -5.30 -15.15
N ILE A 50 -3.39 -4.53 -15.45
CA ILE A 50 -3.45 -3.06 -15.46
C ILE A 50 -4.50 -2.58 -16.48
N GLN A 51 -4.55 -3.18 -17.67
CA GLN A 51 -5.57 -2.82 -18.65
C GLN A 51 -6.99 -3.13 -18.16
N GLN A 52 -7.19 -4.23 -17.42
CA GLN A 52 -8.47 -4.54 -16.80
C GLN A 52 -8.82 -3.52 -15.71
N ALA A 53 -7.86 -3.12 -14.87
CA ALA A 53 -8.07 -2.07 -13.88
C ALA A 53 -8.49 -0.75 -14.56
N ILE A 54 -7.81 -0.34 -15.64
CA ILE A 54 -8.18 0.86 -16.43
C ILE A 54 -9.62 0.74 -16.96
N ASN A 55 -9.96 -0.40 -17.55
CA ASN A 55 -11.29 -0.63 -18.14
C ASN A 55 -12.41 -0.69 -17.09
N ALA A 56 -12.08 -1.03 -15.83
CA ALA A 56 -13.02 -1.07 -14.73
C ALA A 56 -13.30 0.32 -14.13
N VAL A 57 -12.45 1.33 -14.40
CA VAL A 57 -12.69 2.70 -13.94
C VAL A 57 -13.87 3.31 -14.70
N PRO A 58 -14.94 3.75 -14.01
CA PRO A 58 -16.04 4.44 -14.67
C PRO A 58 -15.54 5.72 -15.36
N PRO A 59 -15.87 5.97 -16.64
CA PRO A 59 -15.34 7.12 -17.40
C PRO A 59 -15.59 8.49 -16.76
N ALA A 60 -16.64 8.61 -15.92
CA ALA A 60 -17.00 9.85 -15.26
C ALA A 60 -16.15 10.17 -14.01
N THR A 61 -15.41 9.21 -13.45
CA THR A 61 -14.74 9.40 -12.15
C THR A 61 -13.30 9.87 -12.27
N ASN A 62 -12.63 9.66 -13.42
CA ASN A 62 -11.23 10.02 -13.64
C ASN A 62 -10.29 9.62 -12.48
N GLN A 63 -10.53 8.45 -11.88
CA GLN A 63 -9.78 7.93 -10.72
C GLN A 63 -8.42 7.36 -11.13
N PHE A 64 -7.57 8.24 -11.64
CA PHE A 64 -6.23 7.94 -12.09
C PHE A 64 -5.28 8.90 -11.38
N TYR A 65 -4.50 8.38 -10.44
CA TYR A 65 -3.62 9.18 -9.60
C TYR A 65 -2.21 8.64 -9.62
N TYR A 66 -1.23 9.50 -9.34
CA TYR A 66 0.16 9.08 -9.24
C TYR A 66 0.92 9.91 -8.20
N LYS A 67 1.93 9.28 -7.59
CA LYS A 67 2.96 9.91 -6.76
C LYS A 67 4.27 9.20 -7.08
N ILE A 68 5.19 9.90 -7.73
CA ILE A 68 6.47 9.33 -8.18
C ILE A 68 7.65 10.10 -7.61
N ASN A 69 8.78 9.44 -7.41
CA ASN A 69 10.00 10.05 -6.89
C ASN A 69 9.76 10.81 -5.55
N MET A 70 10.44 11.95 -5.37
CA MET A 70 10.36 12.81 -4.18
C MET A 70 9.11 13.71 -4.17
N MET A 71 8.04 13.35 -4.89
CA MET A 71 6.79 14.10 -4.83
C MET A 71 6.18 13.99 -3.44
N THR A 72 5.85 15.13 -2.84
CA THR A 72 5.19 15.19 -1.54
C THR A 72 3.67 15.01 -1.63
N GLN A 73 3.08 15.20 -2.81
CA GLN A 73 1.62 15.18 -3.01
C GLN A 73 1.23 14.30 -4.20
N TRP A 74 0.08 13.65 -4.07
CA TRP A 74 -0.60 12.93 -5.15
C TRP A 74 -1.10 13.90 -6.23
N ARG A 75 -1.11 13.44 -7.48
CA ARG A 75 -1.65 14.19 -8.63
C ARG A 75 -2.56 13.32 -9.46
N THR A 76 -3.46 13.97 -10.20
CA THR A 76 -4.25 13.28 -11.24
C THR A 76 -3.41 13.04 -12.48
N ILE A 77 -3.64 11.94 -13.21
CA ILE A 77 -2.91 11.69 -14.48
C ILE A 77 -3.30 12.69 -15.57
N PHE A 78 -4.56 13.13 -15.57
CA PHE A 78 -5.11 14.03 -16.60
C PHE A 78 -5.07 15.52 -16.24
N GLY A 79 -4.46 15.87 -15.10
CA GLY A 79 -4.41 17.25 -14.62
C GLY A 79 -3.10 17.56 -13.91
N ASN A 80 -2.68 18.82 -13.95
CA ASN A 80 -1.45 19.28 -13.28
C ASN A 80 -1.64 19.67 -11.81
N THR A 81 -2.81 19.41 -11.24
CA THR A 81 -3.18 19.85 -9.90
C THR A 81 -2.85 18.77 -8.87
N SER A 82 -2.13 19.15 -7.83
CA SER A 82 -1.97 18.33 -6.62
C SER A 82 -3.32 18.11 -5.95
N LEU A 83 -3.54 16.91 -5.43
CA LEU A 83 -4.74 16.60 -4.66
C LEU A 83 -4.65 17.19 -3.26
N THR A 84 -5.80 17.63 -2.74
CA THR A 84 -5.94 18.03 -1.35
C THR A 84 -6.15 16.82 -0.45
N ALA A 85 -5.95 16.99 0.87
CA ALA A 85 -6.20 15.94 1.84
C ALA A 85 -7.67 15.49 1.83
N GLU A 86 -8.61 16.41 1.62
CA GLU A 86 -10.04 16.08 1.52
C GLU A 86 -10.32 15.19 0.32
N GLN A 87 -9.67 15.44 -0.83
CA GLN A 87 -9.83 14.62 -2.03
C GLN A 87 -9.25 13.22 -1.84
N ILE A 88 -8.09 13.13 -1.18
CA ILE A 88 -7.46 11.85 -0.82
C ILE A 88 -8.33 11.09 0.18
N GLY A 89 -8.91 11.78 1.17
CA GLY A 89 -9.81 11.21 2.17
C GLY A 89 -11.09 10.59 1.61
N GLN A 90 -11.47 10.90 0.37
CA GLN A 90 -12.59 10.25 -0.34
C GLN A 90 -12.19 8.96 -1.07
N TRP A 91 -10.91 8.59 -1.07
CA TRP A 91 -10.48 7.36 -1.72
C TRP A 91 -11.04 6.13 -1.02
N PRO A 92 -11.50 5.11 -1.78
CA PRO A 92 -11.88 3.83 -1.21
C PRO A 92 -10.65 3.11 -0.65
N GLU A 93 -10.85 1.93 -0.09
CA GLU A 93 -9.75 1.00 0.15
C GLU A 93 -8.96 0.73 -1.15
N ILE A 94 -7.64 0.68 -1.04
CA ILE A 94 -6.71 0.51 -2.16
C ILE A 94 -5.96 -0.81 -2.00
N THR A 95 -6.02 -1.65 -3.02
CA THR A 95 -5.14 -2.83 -3.14
C THR A 95 -3.89 -2.43 -3.93
N TYR A 96 -2.76 -2.29 -3.27
CA TYR A 96 -1.47 -1.98 -3.86
C TYR A 96 -0.69 -3.24 -4.20
N ILE A 97 -0.15 -3.31 -5.41
CA ILE A 97 0.73 -4.39 -5.87
C ILE A 97 2.14 -3.83 -6.00
N ASP A 98 3.06 -4.34 -5.20
CA ASP A 98 4.44 -3.88 -5.16
C ASP A 98 5.29 -4.38 -6.34
N ALA A 99 6.53 -3.89 -6.46
CA ALA A 99 7.43 -4.24 -7.56
C ALA A 99 7.72 -5.75 -7.72
N VAL A 100 7.52 -6.55 -6.65
CA VAL A 100 7.71 -8.01 -6.69
C VAL A 100 6.39 -8.78 -6.85
N GLY A 101 5.26 -8.06 -6.93
CA GLY A 101 3.94 -8.61 -7.19
C GLY A 101 3.12 -8.95 -5.95
N MET A 102 3.54 -8.52 -4.76
CA MET A 102 2.80 -8.78 -3.53
C MET A 102 1.69 -7.75 -3.34
N GLU A 103 0.53 -8.22 -2.88
CA GLU A 103 -0.62 -7.37 -2.58
C GLU A 103 -0.57 -6.84 -1.14
N HIS A 104 -0.86 -5.55 -1.00
CA HIS A 104 -0.95 -4.82 0.26
C HIS A 104 -2.27 -4.04 0.27
N ILE A 105 -3.01 -4.11 1.37
CA ILE A 105 -4.30 -3.42 1.50
C ILE A 105 -4.10 -2.15 2.34
N TYR A 106 -4.46 -1.02 1.76
CA TYR A 106 -4.47 0.28 2.42
C TYR A 106 -5.91 0.74 2.59
N LYS A 107 -6.28 1.13 3.82
CA LYS A 107 -7.63 1.61 4.15
C LYS A 107 -8.01 2.85 3.32
N SER A 108 -9.30 3.14 3.31
CA SER A 108 -9.85 4.37 2.71
C SER A 108 -9.11 5.61 3.19
N GLY A 109 -8.88 6.56 2.29
CA GLY A 109 -8.17 7.79 2.63
C GLY A 109 -6.65 7.70 2.56
N ASN A 110 -6.09 6.80 1.72
CA ASN A 110 -4.65 6.59 1.50
C ASN A 110 -3.93 5.83 2.64
N GLY A 111 -4.62 4.88 3.28
CA GLY A 111 -4.11 4.19 4.46
C GLY A 111 -4.22 5.02 5.73
N ASP A 112 -3.68 4.51 6.82
CA ASP A 112 -3.50 5.33 8.02
C ASP A 112 -2.23 6.18 7.79
N GLU A 113 -2.25 7.45 8.18
CA GLU A 113 -0.99 8.19 8.34
C GLU A 113 -0.22 7.45 9.43
N ALA A 114 1.07 7.19 9.22
CA ALA A 114 1.88 6.67 10.32
C ALA A 114 1.87 7.75 11.40
N ASP A 115 1.01 7.58 12.42
CA ASP A 115 1.09 8.36 13.64
C ASP A 115 2.55 8.28 14.05
N SER A 116 3.22 9.43 14.15
CA SER A 116 4.56 9.47 14.69
C SER A 116 4.42 8.99 16.13
N GLU A 117 4.58 7.69 16.36
CA GLU A 117 4.52 7.12 17.69
C GLU A 117 5.57 7.89 18.50
N SER A 118 5.09 8.71 19.42
CA SER A 118 5.92 9.32 20.44
C SER A 118 6.46 8.16 21.25
N PHE A 119 7.67 7.72 20.91
CA PHE A 119 8.46 6.81 21.73
C PHE A 119 8.64 7.49 23.08
N SER A 120 7.80 7.15 24.06
CA SER A 120 8.11 7.42 25.45
C SER A 120 9.18 6.42 25.85
N VAL A 121 10.39 6.94 26.07
CA VAL A 121 11.42 6.19 26.81
C VAL A 121 10.83 5.90 28.17
N VAL A 122 10.46 4.64 28.42
CA VAL A 122 10.13 4.18 29.76
C VAL A 122 11.46 4.03 30.48
N ASP A 123 11.81 5.01 31.31
CA ASP A 123 12.90 4.85 32.27
C ASP A 123 12.54 3.68 33.20
N ILE A 124 13.32 2.61 33.09
CA ILE A 124 13.26 1.50 34.02
C ILE A 124 14.14 1.90 35.22
N TYR A 125 13.51 2.27 36.33
CA TYR A 125 14.17 2.48 37.62
C TYR A 125 14.47 1.17 38.34
#